data_AF-A0A368MIN0-F1
#
_entry.id   AF-A0A368MIN0-F1
#
_cell.length_a   1.000
_cell.length_b   1.000
_cell.length_c   1.000
_cell.angle_alpha   90.00
_cell.angle_beta   90.00
_cell.angle_gamma   90.00
#
_symmetry.space_group_name_H-M   'P 1'
#
loop_
_entity.id
_entity.type
_entity.pdbx_description
1 polymer ?
#
loop_
_entity_poly.entity_id
_entity_poly.type
_entity_poly.pdbx_seq_one_letter_code
_entity_poly.pdbx_strand_id
1 'polypeptide(L)'
;MKAKQLIALAPEIYLVLATFYYWVLTANFFNPFAIVLLIILLYQLIFRKFATGIIIASIFILLNLYMIFALLSELSEFTEPNENYNNLLIVSSLFIGLNLLVGISMLWKYLKTKVVY
;
A
#
# COMPACT_ATOMS: atom_id res chain seq x y z
N MET A 1 21.50 -10.82 0.79
CA MET A 1 20.33 -11.63 0.35
C MET A 1 20.46 -11.93 -1.14
N LYS A 2 20.00 -13.10 -1.60
CA LYS A 2 19.95 -13.39 -3.04
C LYS A 2 18.82 -12.57 -3.68
N ALA A 3 18.97 -12.13 -4.94
CA ALA A 3 17.97 -11.29 -5.64
C ALA A 3 16.54 -11.85 -5.56
N LYS A 4 16.40 -13.18 -5.67
CA LYS A 4 15.11 -13.89 -5.55
C LYS A 4 14.41 -13.68 -4.19
N GLN A 5 15.17 -13.51 -3.11
CA GLN A 5 14.62 -13.28 -1.77
C GLN A 5 14.12 -11.85 -1.60
N LEU A 6 14.81 -10.86 -2.21
CA LEU A 6 14.36 -9.46 -2.21
C LEU A 6 13.06 -9.31 -2.98
N ILE A 7 12.95 -9.95 -4.15
CA ILE A 7 11.71 -9.95 -4.96
C ILE A 7 10.55 -10.56 -4.17
N ALA A 8 10.80 -11.64 -3.43
CA ALA A 8 9.75 -12.27 -2.61
C ALA A 8 9.27 -11.37 -1.45
N LEU A 9 10.07 -10.40 -1.00
CA LEU A 9 9.75 -9.44 0.06
C LEU A 9 9.34 -8.07 -0.48
N ALA A 10 9.25 -7.92 -1.80
CA ALA A 10 8.93 -6.65 -2.43
C ALA A 10 7.66 -6.00 -1.87
N PRO A 11 6.55 -6.72 -1.60
CA PRO A 11 5.34 -6.07 -1.08
C PRO A 11 5.52 -5.51 0.34
N GLU A 12 6.16 -6.25 1.24
CA GLU A 12 6.42 -5.75 2.59
C GLU A 12 7.41 -4.59 2.60
N ILE A 13 8.48 -4.70 1.80
CA ILE A 13 9.47 -3.62 1.65
C ILE A 13 8.79 -2.36 1.10
N TYR A 14 7.92 -2.51 0.10
CA TYR A 14 7.14 -1.41 -0.45
C TYR A 14 6.32 -0.70 0.63
N LEU A 15 5.56 -1.44 1.44
CA LEU A 15 4.72 -0.85 2.50
C LEU A 15 5.55 -0.15 3.59
N VAL A 16 6.70 -0.71 3.96
CA VAL A 16 7.64 -0.07 4.90
C VAL A 16 8.15 1.24 4.32
N LEU A 17 8.62 1.24 3.07
CA LEU A 17 9.10 2.43 2.39
C LEU A 17 7.99 3.49 2.19
N ALA A 18 6.77 3.07 1.86
CA ALA A 18 5.63 3.96 1.75
C ALA A 18 5.29 4.63 3.10
N THR A 19 5.44 3.89 4.21
CA THR A 19 5.23 4.43 5.55
C THR A 19 6.32 5.44 5.92
N PHE A 20 7.58 5.16 5.58
CA PHE A 20 8.66 6.15 5.74
C PHE A 20 8.43 7.39 4.89
N TYR A 21 8.01 7.23 3.64
CA TYR A 21 7.68 8.33 2.74
C TYR A 21 6.58 9.22 3.35
N TYR A 22 5.48 8.62 3.80
CA TYR A 22 4.43 9.32 4.54
C TYR A 22 5.00 10.08 5.75
N TRP A 23 5.82 9.42 6.58
CA TRP A 23 6.35 10.04 7.79
C TRP A 23 7.20 11.28 7.46
N VAL A 24 8.08 11.19 6.45
CA VAL A 24 8.89 12.32 5.98
C VAL A 24 8.01 13.47 5.52
N LEU A 25 6.94 13.20 4.76
CA LEU A 25 6.01 14.24 4.28
C LEU A 25 5.29 14.99 5.41
N THR A 26 5.06 14.35 6.56
CA THR A 26 4.42 15.02 7.70
C THR A 26 5.32 16.03 8.41
N ALA A 27 6.64 16.03 8.14
CA ALA A 27 7.65 16.88 8.79
C ALA A 27 7.59 16.87 10.34
N ASN A 28 6.97 15.85 10.94
CA ASN A 28 6.81 15.70 12.37
C ASN A 28 7.62 14.49 12.85
N PHE A 29 8.65 14.75 13.65
CA PHE A 29 9.49 13.71 14.22
C PHE A 29 8.68 12.72 15.07
N PHE A 30 7.68 13.19 15.83
CA PHE A 30 6.85 12.34 16.66
C PHE A 30 5.47 12.13 16.02
N ASN A 31 5.39 11.12 15.15
CA ASN A 31 4.15 10.68 14.50
C ASN A 31 3.74 9.28 15.02
N PRO A 32 2.84 9.19 16.02
CA PRO A 32 2.41 7.90 16.58
C PRO A 32 1.82 6.94 15.55
N PHE A 33 1.11 7.45 14.54
CA PHE A 33 0.53 6.62 13.48
C PHE A 33 1.62 5.97 12.62
N ALA A 34 2.62 6.74 12.20
CA ALA A 34 3.76 6.22 11.44
C ALA A 34 4.54 5.17 12.24
N ILE A 35 4.76 5.42 13.53
CA ILE A 35 5.46 4.50 14.44
C ILE A 35 4.71 3.17 14.56
N VAL A 36 3.40 3.22 14.83
CA VAL A 36 2.57 2.00 14.96
C VAL A 36 2.53 1.22 13.65
N LEU A 37 2.35 1.90 12.51
CA LEU A 37 2.37 1.26 11.19
C LEU A 37 3.71 0.58 10.91
N LEU A 38 4.83 1.26 11.20
CA LEU A 38 6.15 0.67 11.02
C LEU A 38 6.37 -0.56 11.89
N ILE A 39 5.94 -0.54 13.16
CA ILE A 39 6.06 -1.72 14.04
C ILE A 39 5.30 -2.91 13.44
N ILE A 40 4.06 -2.71 13.00
CA ILE A 40 3.24 -3.77 12.39
C ILE A 40 3.89 -4.31 11.10
N LEU A 41 4.37 -3.41 10.23
CA LEU A 41 4.95 -3.80 8.95
C LEU A 41 6.33 -4.46 9.10
N LEU A 42 7.15 -4.01 10.05
CA LEU A 42 8.42 -4.65 10.39
C LEU A 42 8.19 -6.03 11.01
N TYR A 43 7.19 -6.18 11.88
CA TYR A 43 6.77 -7.48 12.37
C TYR A 43 6.41 -8.42 11.21
N GLN A 44 5.60 -7.94 10.25
CA GLN A 44 5.24 -8.73 9.08
C GLN A 44 6.46 -9.08 8.21
N LEU A 45 7.39 -8.15 8.01
CA LEU A 45 8.60 -8.34 7.22
C LEU A 45 9.50 -9.44 7.80
N ILE A 46 9.64 -9.47 9.13
CA ILE A 46 10.50 -10.41 9.86
C ILE A 46 9.83 -11.79 9.99
N PHE A 47 8.61 -11.84 10.53
CA PHE A 47 7.96 -13.09 10.92
C PHE A 47 7.11 -13.71 9.81
N ARG A 48 6.62 -12.91 8.86
CA ARG A 48 5.88 -13.36 7.67
C ARG A 48 4.73 -14.32 8.01
N LYS A 49 3.99 -14.02 9.07
CA LYS A 49 2.86 -14.85 9.49
C LYS A 49 1.75 -14.76 8.45
N PHE A 50 1.12 -15.90 8.17
CA PHE A 50 0.06 -16.03 7.18
C PHE A 50 -1.13 -15.11 7.48
N ALA A 51 -1.68 -15.20 8.71
CA ALA A 51 -2.86 -14.45 9.11
C ALA A 51 -2.65 -12.93 9.01
N THR A 52 -1.58 -12.40 9.60
CA THR A 52 -1.26 -10.97 9.55
C THR A 52 -0.93 -10.51 8.13
N GLY A 53 -0.29 -11.35 7.32
CA GLY A 53 -0.03 -11.05 5.91
C GLY A 53 -1.29 -10.88 5.08
N ILE A 54 -2.28 -11.77 5.26
CA ILE A 54 -3.60 -11.62 4.64
C ILE A 54 -4.31 -10.38 5.14
N ILE A 55 -4.36 -10.16 6.46
CA ILE A 55 -5.05 -9.00 7.05
C ILE A 55 -4.47 -7.69 6.51
N ILE A 56 -3.14 -7.53 6.52
CA ILE A 56 -2.46 -6.33 6.02
C ILE A 56 -2.77 -6.12 4.54
N ALA A 57 -2.66 -7.17 3.71
CA ALA A 57 -2.93 -7.07 2.28
C ALA A 57 -4.40 -6.69 2.01
N SER A 58 -5.36 -7.31 2.70
CA SER A 58 -6.78 -7.02 2.56
C SER A 58 -7.12 -5.59 2.97
N ILE A 59 -6.62 -5.13 4.12
CA ILE A 59 -6.82 -3.73 4.56
C ILE A 59 -6.23 -2.77 3.52
N PHE A 60 -5.01 -3.03 3.04
CA PHE A 60 -4.36 -2.16 2.06
C PHE A 60 -5.12 -2.10 0.73
N ILE A 61 -5.66 -3.23 0.26
CA ILE A 61 -6.53 -3.27 -0.93
C ILE A 61 -7.81 -2.47 -0.69
N LEU A 62 -8.49 -2.66 0.44
CA LEU A 62 -9.73 -1.95 0.75
C LEU A 62 -9.52 -0.43 0.83
N LEU A 63 -8.41 0.01 1.42
CA LEU A 63 -8.04 1.43 1.45
C LEU A 63 -7.84 2.01 0.03
N ASN A 64 -7.20 1.26 -0.86
CA ASN A 64 -7.01 1.71 -2.24
C ASN A 64 -8.31 1.68 -3.06
N LEU A 65 -9.21 0.72 -2.80
CA LEU A 65 -10.55 0.72 -3.38
C LEU A 65 -11.36 1.93 -2.89
N TYR A 66 -11.24 2.28 -1.60
CA TYR A 66 -11.81 3.51 -1.07
C TYR A 66 -11.25 4.75 -1.78
N MET A 67 -9.94 4.79 -2.05
CA MET A 67 -9.33 5.90 -2.81
C MET A 67 -9.85 6.02 -4.24
N ILE A 68 -10.29 4.92 -4.88
CA ILE A 68 -10.94 5.01 -6.20
C ILE A 68 -12.25 5.79 -6.09
N PHE A 69 -13.07 5.52 -5.06
CA PHE A 69 -14.30 6.28 -4.84
C PHE A 69 -14.01 7.74 -4.52
N ALA A 70 -12.95 8.02 -3.75
CA ALA A 70 -12.51 9.39 -3.49
C ALA A 70 -12.10 10.11 -4.79
N LEU A 71 -11.32 9.46 -5.65
CA LEU A 71 -10.92 10.00 -6.96
C LEU A 71 -12.14 10.29 -7.84
N LEU A 72 -13.08 9.34 -7.93
CA LEU A 72 -14.29 9.53 -8.73
C LEU A 72 -15.15 10.68 -8.20
N SER A 73 -15.22 10.83 -6.87
CA SER A 73 -15.91 11.96 -6.24
C SER A 73 -15.27 13.29 -6.63
N GLU A 74 -13.96 13.42 -6.50
CA GLU A 74 -13.24 14.66 -6.82
C GLU A 74 -13.31 14.99 -8.32
N LEU A 75 -13.21 13.99 -9.20
CA LEU A 75 -13.36 14.18 -10.65
C LEU A 75 -14.78 14.65 -11.04
N SER A 76 -15.80 14.28 -10.27
CA SER A 76 -17.19 14.70 -10.54
C SER A 76 -17.46 16.18 -10.26
N GLU A 77 -16.58 16.86 -9.51
CA GLU A 77 -16.69 18.30 -9.24
C GLU A 77 -16.23 19.15 -10.42
N PHE A 78 -15.48 18.58 -11.37
CA PHE A 78 -15.05 19.27 -12.57
C PHE A 78 -16.17 19.33 -13.60
N THR A 79 -16.50 20.52 -14.06
CA THR A 79 -17.49 20.72 -15.13
C THR A 79 -16.95 20.37 -16.51
N GLU A 80 -15.64 20.53 -16.72
CA GLU A 80 -14.95 20.24 -17.99
C GLU A 80 -13.53 19.72 -17.73
N PRO A 81 -13.00 18.81 -18.58
CA PRO A 81 -11.61 18.35 -18.47
C PRO A 81 -10.61 19.48 -18.72
N ASN A 82 -9.79 19.78 -17.72
CA ASN A 82 -8.69 20.75 -17.79
C ASN A 82 -7.36 20.13 -17.31
N GLU A 83 -6.31 20.93 -17.20
CA GLU A 83 -5.00 20.44 -16.75
C GLU A 83 -5.05 19.82 -15.34
N ASN A 84 -5.81 20.40 -14.42
CA ASN A 84 -5.96 19.87 -13.06
C ASN A 84 -6.71 18.54 -13.04
N TYR A 85 -7.80 18.42 -13.82
CA TYR A 85 -8.53 17.18 -14.00
C TYR A 85 -7.62 16.07 -14.52
N ASN A 86 -6.85 16.35 -15.58
CA ASN A 86 -5.94 15.37 -16.18
C ASN A 86 -4.82 14.97 -15.23
N ASN A 87 -4.22 15.92 -14.51
CA ASN A 87 -3.18 15.64 -13.52
C ASN A 87 -3.73 14.76 -12.39
N LEU A 88 -4.90 15.10 -11.84
CA LEU A 88 -5.53 14.33 -10.78
C LEU A 88 -5.86 12.90 -11.24
N LEU A 89 -6.47 12.75 -12.42
CA LEU A 89 -6.83 11.45 -12.98
C LEU A 89 -5.59 10.58 -13.21
N ILE A 90 -4.56 11.10 -13.88
CA ILE A 90 -3.38 10.33 -14.28
C ILE A 90 -2.54 9.96 -13.05
N VAL A 91 -2.19 10.94 -12.22
CA VAL A 91 -1.31 10.72 -11.06
C VAL A 91 -1.98 9.79 -10.05
N SER A 92 -3.26 10.04 -9.73
CA SER A 92 -3.99 9.22 -8.76
C SER A 92 -4.25 7.81 -9.27
N SER A 93 -4.61 7.64 -10.55
CA SER A 93 -4.83 6.31 -11.13
C SER A 93 -3.54 5.48 -11.16
N LEU A 94 -2.41 6.09 -11.51
CA LEU A 94 -1.11 5.41 -11.46
C LEU A 94 -0.72 5.03 -10.03
N PHE A 95 -0.90 5.94 -9.08
CA PHE A 95 -0.60 5.70 -7.67
C PHE A 95 -1.46 4.56 -7.09
N ILE A 96 -2.79 4.64 -7.25
CA ILE A 96 -3.74 3.63 -6.77
C ILE A 96 -3.51 2.30 -7.49
N GLY A 97 -3.27 2.33 -8.81
CA GLY A 97 -3.01 1.13 -9.61
C GLY A 97 -1.77 0.38 -9.13
N LEU A 98 -0.65 1.08 -8.90
CA LEU A 98 0.57 0.49 -8.36
C LEU A 98 0.35 -0.09 -6.96
N ASN A 99 -0.35 0.63 -6.09
CA ASN A 99 -0.68 0.14 -4.75
C ASN A 99 -1.54 -1.13 -4.80
N LEU A 100 -2.56 -1.18 -5.67
CA LEU A 100 -3.40 -2.37 -5.84
C LEU A 100 -2.57 -3.56 -6.34
N LEU A 101 -1.65 -3.35 -7.29
CA LEU A 101 -0.74 -4.42 -7.73
C LEU A 101 0.11 -4.94 -6.57
N VAL A 102 0.65 -4.06 -5.73
CA VAL A 102 1.40 -4.45 -4.53
C VAL A 102 0.50 -5.23 -3.55
N GLY A 103 -0.68 -4.71 -3.22
CA GLY A 103 -1.63 -5.35 -2.30
C GLY A 103 -2.06 -6.75 -2.78
N ILE A 104 -2.43 -6.87 -4.06
CA ILE A 104 -2.81 -8.14 -4.68
C ILE A 104 -1.63 -9.11 -4.68
N SER A 105 -0.42 -8.64 -5.01
CA SER A 105 0.78 -9.49 -4.98
C SER A 105 1.08 -10.01 -3.57
N MET A 106 0.89 -9.19 -2.54
CA MET A 106 1.03 -9.60 -1.14
C MET A 106 -0.03 -10.63 -0.75
N LEU A 107 -1.29 -10.37 -1.09
CA LEU A 107 -2.39 -11.28 -0.81
C LEU A 107 -2.15 -12.64 -1.46
N TRP A 108 -1.79 -12.65 -2.74
CA TRP A 108 -1.49 -13.86 -3.50
C TRP A 108 -0.29 -14.64 -2.93
N LYS A 109 0.75 -13.92 -2.50
CA LYS A 109 1.91 -14.52 -1.82
C LYS A 109 1.48 -15.27 -0.56
N TYR A 110 0.68 -14.65 0.31
CA TYR A 110 0.27 -15.29 1.56
C TYR A 110 -0.75 -16.41 1.34
N LEU A 111 -1.68 -16.26 0.40
CA LEU A 111 -2.60 -17.34 0.03
C LEU A 111 -1.88 -18.61 -0.48
N LYS A 112 -0.76 -18.45 -1.19
CA LYS A 112 0.07 -19.58 -1.66
C LYS A 112 0.97 -20.17 -0.58
N THR A 113 1.25 -19.42 0.49
CA THR A 113 2.08 -19.89 1.59
C THR A 113 1.23 -20.84 2.43
N LYS A 114 1.27 -22.14 2.08
CA LYS A 114 0.53 -23.24 2.72
C LYS A 114 0.26 -22.99 4.21
N VAL A 115 -1.01 -23.11 4.61
CA VAL A 115 -1.43 -23.34 5.99
C VAL A 115 -0.86 -24.69 6.41
N VAL A 116 0.33 -24.68 7.01
CA VAL A 116 0.86 -25.83 7.74
C VAL A 116 0.23 -25.74 9.12
N TYR A 117 -0.86 -26.50 9.31
CA TYR A 117 -1.41 -26.79 10.64
C TYR A 117 -0.41 -27.60 11.45
#